data_AF-A0A2N2VBX4-F1
#
_entry.id   AF-A0A2N2VBX4-F1
#
_cell.length_a   1.000
_cell.length_b   1.000
_cell.length_c   1.000
_cell.angle_alpha   90.00
_cell.angle_beta   90.00
_cell.angle_gamma   90.00
#
_symmetry.space_group_name_H-M   'P 1'
#
loop_
_entity.id
_entity.type
_entity.pdbx_description
1 polymer ?
#
loop_
_entity_poly.entity_id
_entity_poly.type
_entity_poly.pdbx_seq_one_letter_code
_entity_poly.pdbx_strand_id
1 'polypeptide(L)'
;MIATPKLHNLEEIPEGMTVGDFNPAFAGIRKEIRVGKFSECCTCCRKPFNAVRKPRRDIRLYPADIAVPIAWAYPICGRCAVLWRNGGSDRESVLAAVEAFHLGDRVDQ
;
A
#
# COMPACT_ATOMS: atom_id res chain seq x y z
N MET A 1 -16.52 10.70 -18.85
CA MET A 1 -15.68 9.74 -18.12
C MET A 1 -16.18 9.72 -16.69
N ILE A 2 -16.79 8.63 -16.25
CA ILE A 2 -17.29 8.50 -14.87
C ILE A 2 -16.04 8.30 -14.00
N ALA A 3 -15.79 9.21 -13.05
CA ALA A 3 -14.69 9.06 -12.11
C ALA A 3 -14.94 7.80 -11.28
N THR A 4 -13.96 6.89 -11.28
CA THR A 4 -14.01 5.68 -10.45
C THR A 4 -14.05 6.11 -8.98
N PRO A 5 -14.99 5.59 -8.16
CA PRO A 5 -15.07 5.97 -6.75
C PRO A 5 -13.80 5.52 -6.01
N LYS A 6 -13.18 6.44 -5.28
CA LYS A 6 -12.05 6.17 -4.38
C LYS A 6 -12.55 5.28 -3.25
N LEU A 7 -11.98 4.09 -3.09
CA LEU A 7 -12.41 3.10 -2.08
C LEU A 7 -11.57 3.12 -0.80
N HIS A 8 -10.59 4.02 -0.72
CA HIS A 8 -9.67 4.11 0.40
C HIS A 8 -9.33 5.54 0.80
N ASN A 9 -8.94 5.78 2.05
CA ASN A 9 -8.53 7.11 2.52
C ASN A 9 -7.02 7.36 2.37
N LEU A 10 -6.25 6.33 2.05
CA LEU A 10 -4.80 6.43 1.93
C LEU A 10 -4.36 7.09 0.62
N GLU A 11 -3.20 7.74 0.65
CA GLU A 11 -2.54 8.23 -0.56
C GLU A 11 -1.34 7.34 -0.90
N GLU A 12 -1.32 6.88 -2.14
CA GLU A 12 -0.21 6.08 -2.65
C GLU A 12 0.93 6.98 -3.08
N ILE A 13 2.12 6.73 -2.54
CA ILE A 13 3.34 7.40 -3.02
C ILE A 13 3.79 6.70 -4.30
N PRO A 14 3.91 7.42 -5.45
CA PRO A 14 4.36 6.83 -6.69
C PRO A 14 5.72 6.16 -6.58
N GLU A 15 5.95 5.18 -7.47
CA GLU A 15 7.23 4.48 -7.55
C GLU A 15 8.36 5.46 -7.86
N GLY A 16 9.45 5.41 -7.09
CA GLY A 16 10.59 6.32 -7.22
C GLY A 16 10.48 7.64 -6.45
N MET A 17 9.31 8.01 -5.93
CA MET A 17 9.15 9.22 -5.11
C MET A 17 9.36 8.94 -3.62
N THR A 18 9.98 9.87 -2.91
CA THR A 18 10.04 9.87 -1.43
C THR A 18 8.80 10.56 -0.85
N VAL A 19 8.57 10.40 0.46
CA VAL A 19 7.54 11.17 1.17
C VAL A 19 7.76 12.68 1.01
N GLY A 20 9.02 13.14 0.99
CA GLY A 20 9.37 14.55 0.82
C GLY A 20 9.07 15.11 -0.57
N ASP A 21 9.15 14.26 -1.61
CA ASP A 21 8.76 14.65 -2.98
C ASP A 21 7.24 14.73 -3.13
N PHE A 22 6.51 13.93 -2.36
CA PHE A 22 5.05 13.85 -2.41
C PHE A 22 4.36 14.91 -1.53
N ASN A 23 4.91 15.19 -0.35
CA ASN A 23 4.37 16.17 0.59
C ASN A 23 5.44 17.24 0.96
N PRO A 24 5.24 18.51 0.55
CA PRO A 24 6.19 19.60 0.77
C PRO A 24 6.58 19.84 2.23
N ALA A 25 5.71 19.47 3.19
CA ALA A 25 6.02 19.56 4.61
C ALA A 25 7.24 18.72 5.02
N PHE A 26 7.61 17.72 4.21
CA PHE A 26 8.73 16.82 4.46
C PHE A 26 9.88 16.97 3.46
N ALA A 27 9.91 18.02 2.64
CA ALA A 27 10.93 18.23 1.62
C ALA A 27 12.39 18.18 2.14
N GLY A 28 12.61 18.47 3.44
CA GLY A 28 13.93 18.41 4.08
C GLY A 28 14.33 17.02 4.60
N ILE A 29 13.47 16.01 4.50
CA ILE A 29 13.69 14.71 5.14
C ILE A 29 14.47 13.76 4.23
N ARG A 30 15.66 13.40 4.69
CA ARG A 30 16.60 12.54 3.94
C ARG A 30 16.49 11.05 4.27
N LYS A 31 15.75 10.70 5.33
CA LYS A 31 15.56 9.31 5.78
C LYS A 31 14.09 9.05 6.04
N GLU A 32 13.53 8.15 5.23
CA GLU A 32 12.17 7.63 5.37
C GLU A 32 12.20 6.37 6.24
N ILE A 33 11.34 6.29 7.24
CA ILE A 33 11.14 5.06 8.00
C ILE A 33 10.07 4.25 7.28
N ARG A 34 10.44 3.05 6.83
CA ARG A 34 9.53 2.10 6.17
C ARG A 34 9.07 1.05 7.14
N VAL A 35 7.78 1.00 7.42
CA VAL A 35 7.16 0.06 8.38
C VAL A 35 6.27 -0.93 7.62
N GLY A 36 6.32 -2.22 7.93
CA GLY A 36 5.39 -3.22 7.34
C GLY A 36 6.01 -4.23 6.35
N LYS A 37 7.30 -4.09 6.01
CA LYS A 37 8.03 -5.04 5.14
C LYS A 37 8.16 -6.46 5.72
N PHE A 38 7.69 -6.67 6.95
CA PHE A 38 7.79 -7.92 7.71
C PHE A 38 6.49 -8.71 7.77
N SER A 39 5.46 -8.35 6.99
CA SER A 39 4.23 -9.17 6.93
C SER A 39 4.53 -10.58 6.41
N GLU A 40 4.11 -11.59 7.16
CA GLU A 40 4.21 -13.00 6.77
C GLU A 40 3.18 -13.40 5.71
N CYS A 41 2.28 -12.49 5.32
CA CYS A 41 1.24 -12.74 4.32
C CYS A 41 1.06 -11.57 3.33
N CYS A 42 0.45 -11.89 2.19
CA CYS A 42 0.04 -10.89 1.21
C CYS A 42 -1.00 -9.95 1.83
N THR A 43 -0.71 -8.67 1.88
CA THR A 43 -1.57 -7.70 2.57
C THR A 43 -2.91 -7.49 1.87
N CYS A 44 -2.97 -7.72 0.55
CA CYS A 44 -4.20 -7.67 -0.22
C CYS A 44 -5.07 -8.93 -0.06
N CYS A 45 -4.53 -10.15 -0.26
CA CYS A 45 -5.34 -11.38 -0.25
C CYS A 45 -5.24 -12.21 1.02
N ARG A 46 -4.50 -11.73 2.03
CA ARG A 46 -4.20 -12.37 3.33
C ARG A 46 -3.58 -13.77 3.27
N LYS A 47 -3.28 -14.31 2.08
CA LYS A 47 -2.66 -15.63 1.94
C LYS A 47 -1.21 -15.57 2.42
N PRO A 48 -0.76 -16.53 3.25
CA PRO A 48 0.60 -16.55 3.80
C PRO A 48 1.64 -16.70 2.70
N PHE A 49 2.77 -16.03 2.87
CA PHE A 49 3.91 -16.23 2.01
C PHE A 49 4.57 -17.58 2.32
N ASN A 50 5.11 -18.22 1.29
CA ASN A 50 5.81 -19.49 1.39
C ASN A 50 6.79 -19.64 0.20
N ALA A 51 7.37 -20.84 0.05
CA ALA A 51 8.33 -21.13 -1.03
C ALA A 51 7.79 -20.82 -2.44
N VAL A 52 6.47 -20.93 -2.65
CA VAL A 52 5.80 -20.68 -3.93
C VAL A 52 5.22 -19.27 -3.99
N ARG A 53 4.50 -18.84 -2.95
CA ARG A 53 3.89 -17.51 -2.85
C ARG A 53 4.88 -16.56 -2.19
N LYS A 54 5.67 -15.86 -3.00
CA LYS A 54 6.64 -14.85 -2.55
C LYS A 54 6.07 -13.42 -2.64
N PRO A 55 6.54 -12.48 -1.81
CA PRO A 55 6.28 -11.06 -2.03
C PRO A 55 6.89 -10.63 -3.37
N ARG A 56 6.13 -9.86 -4.17
CA ARG A 56 6.55 -9.43 -5.53
C ARG A 56 6.50 -7.92 -5.74
N ARG A 57 5.81 -7.19 -4.88
CA ARG A 57 5.70 -5.72 -4.90
C ARG A 57 5.35 -5.25 -3.49
N ASP A 58 5.75 -4.04 -3.16
CA ASP A 58 5.34 -3.34 -1.93
C ASP A 58 4.44 -2.16 -2.32
N ILE A 59 3.27 -2.06 -1.69
CA ILE A 59 2.41 -0.86 -1.77
C ILE A 59 2.83 0.09 -0.66
N ARG A 60 3.12 1.35 -1.02
CA ARG A 60 3.53 2.38 -0.07
C ARG A 60 2.37 3.31 0.23
N LEU A 61 2.04 3.41 1.51
CA LEU A 61 0.95 4.23 2.01
C LEU A 61 1.48 5.28 2.97
N TYR A 62 0.90 6.47 2.88
CA TYR A 62 1.19 7.59 3.76
C TYR A 62 -0.10 8.01 4.50
N PRO A 63 -0.05 8.23 5.83
CA PRO A 63 -1.19 8.76 6.57
C PRO A 63 -1.30 10.25 6.25
N ALA A 64 -2.39 10.68 5.63
CA ALA A 64 -2.58 12.09 5.30
C ALA A 64 -2.75 12.98 6.56
N ASP A 65 -3.10 12.38 7.70
CA ASP A 65 -3.48 13.03 8.96
C ASP A 65 -2.34 13.13 9.99
N ILE A 66 -1.20 12.48 9.78
CA ILE A 66 -0.09 12.47 10.74
C ILE A 66 1.13 13.18 10.17
N ALA A 67 1.63 14.20 10.87
CA ALA A 67 2.82 14.97 10.48
C ALA A 67 4.16 14.23 10.75
N VAL A 68 4.24 12.93 10.44
CA VAL A 68 5.45 12.12 10.60
C VAL A 68 5.88 11.51 9.26
N PRO A 69 7.19 11.43 8.96
CA PRO A 69 7.72 10.89 7.70
C PRO A 69 7.78 9.35 7.70
N ILE A 70 6.68 8.71 8.09
CA ILE A 70 6.58 7.25 8.12
C ILE A 70 5.77 6.83 6.90
N ALA A 71 6.37 6.00 6.05
CA ALA A 71 5.66 5.32 5.00
C ALA A 71 5.46 3.86 5.40
N TRP A 72 4.24 3.36 5.32
CA TRP A 72 4.01 1.93 5.46
C TRP A 72 4.21 1.24 4.12
N ALA A 73 5.02 0.20 4.10
CA ALA A 73 5.30 -0.63 2.94
C ALA A 73 4.67 -2.01 3.15
N TYR A 74 3.70 -2.34 2.30
CA TYR A 74 2.89 -3.55 2.45
C TYR A 74 3.15 -4.54 1.31
N PRO A 75 3.71 -5.72 1.60
CA PRO A 75 4.05 -6.69 0.56
C PRO A 75 2.81 -7.37 -0.01
N ILE A 76 2.72 -7.42 -1.33
CA ILE A 76 1.68 -8.12 -2.08
C ILE A 76 2.27 -9.25 -2.95
N CYS A 77 1.50 -10.32 -3.12
CA CYS A 77 1.87 -11.45 -3.98
C CYS A 77 1.75 -11.10 -5.47
N GLY A 78 2.36 -11.92 -6.34
CA GLY A 78 2.38 -11.68 -7.79
C GLY A 78 1.00 -11.48 -8.43
N ARG A 79 -0.02 -12.24 -8.00
CA ARG A 79 -1.40 -12.08 -8.51
C ARG A 79 -1.99 -10.71 -8.16
N CYS A 80 -1.85 -10.29 -6.90
CA CYS A 80 -2.33 -8.97 -6.45
C CYS A 80 -1.55 -7.84 -7.12
N ALA A 81 -0.26 -8.04 -7.40
CA ALA A 81 0.55 -7.07 -8.14
C ALA A 81 0.16 -6.94 -9.61
N VAL A 82 -0.47 -7.96 -10.22
CA VAL A 82 -1.07 -7.83 -11.55
C VAL A 82 -2.34 -6.97 -11.46
N LEU A 83 -3.24 -7.26 -10.52
CA LEU A 83 -4.47 -6.47 -10.31
C LEU A 83 -4.16 -4.99 -10.07
N TRP A 84 -3.18 -4.70 -9.21
CA TRP A 84 -2.75 -3.31 -8.96
C TRP A 84 -2.23 -2.63 -10.24
N ARG A 85 -1.47 -3.36 -11.09
CA ARG A 85 -0.94 -2.82 -12.36
C ARG A 85 -2.01 -2.60 -13.42
N ASN A 86 -3.11 -3.36 -13.39
CA ASN A 86 -4.20 -3.22 -14.36
C ASN A 86 -4.92 -1.87 -14.23
N GLY A 87 -4.82 -1.20 -13.07
CA GLY A 87 -5.50 0.07 -12.83
C GLY A 87 -7.01 -0.09 -12.60
N GLY A 88 -7.75 1.02 -12.67
CA GLY A 88 -9.20 1.03 -12.54
C GLY A 88 -9.72 0.38 -11.25
N SER A 89 -10.84 -0.35 -11.36
CA SER A 89 -11.45 -1.06 -10.24
C SER A 89 -10.56 -2.12 -9.60
N ASP A 90 -9.68 -2.76 -10.39
CA ASP A 90 -8.75 -3.76 -9.86
C ASP A 90 -7.76 -3.11 -8.89
N ARG A 91 -7.18 -1.97 -9.26
CA ARG A 91 -6.26 -1.23 -8.40
C ARG A 91 -6.95 -0.71 -7.14
N GLU A 92 -8.14 -0.12 -7.27
CA GLU A 92 -8.92 0.35 -6.12
C GLU A 92 -9.24 -0.78 -5.14
N SER A 93 -9.59 -1.97 -5.65
CA SER A 93 -9.84 -3.14 -4.80
C SER A 93 -8.59 -3.60 -4.03
N VAL A 94 -7.41 -3.51 -4.65
CA VAL A 94 -6.14 -3.84 -4.00
C VAL A 94 -5.82 -2.81 -2.92
N LEU A 95 -5.96 -1.51 -3.22
CA LEU A 95 -5.66 -0.44 -2.27
C LEU A 95 -6.61 -0.46 -1.06
N ALA A 96 -7.91 -0.67 -1.29
CA ALA A 96 -8.90 -0.84 -0.22
C ALA A 96 -8.59 -2.06 0.67
N ALA A 97 -8.22 -3.20 0.07
CA ALA A 97 -7.83 -4.38 0.86
C ALA A 97 -6.57 -4.16 1.69
N VAL A 98 -5.61 -3.38 1.18
CA VAL A 98 -4.39 -3.02 1.92
C VAL A 98 -4.69 -2.01 3.02
N GLU A 99 -5.60 -1.05 2.81
CA GLU A 99 -6.06 -0.16 3.88
C GLU A 99 -6.76 -0.94 5.00
N ALA A 100 -7.67 -1.85 4.67
CA ALA A 100 -8.28 -2.75 5.65
C ALA A 100 -7.22 -3.58 6.40
N PHE A 101 -6.14 -3.98 5.74
CA PHE A 101 -4.99 -4.60 6.41
C PHE A 101 -4.32 -3.65 7.40
N HIS A 102 -4.05 -2.42 6.98
CA HIS A 102 -3.40 -1.40 7.78
C HIS A 102 -4.22 -1.05 9.04
N LEU A 103 -5.54 -0.92 8.91
CA LEU A 103 -6.46 -0.61 10.00
C LEU A 103 -6.70 -1.79 10.96
N GLY A 104 -6.22 -2.99 10.62
CA GLY A 104 -6.43 -4.18 11.42
C GLY A 104 -7.82 -4.79 11.26
N ASP A 105 -8.55 -4.43 10.21
CA ASP A 105 -9.85 -5.02 9.91
C ASP A 105 -9.68 -6.52 9.70
N ARG A 106 -10.53 -7.28 10.39
CA ARG A 106 -10.68 -8.71 10.18
C ARG A 106 -11.34 -8.89 8.82
N VAL A 107 -10.82 -9.82 8.02
CA VAL A 107 -11.58 -10.30 6.88
C VAL A 107 -12.70 -11.12 7.51
N ASP A 108 -13.89 -10.55 7.54
CA ASP A 108 -15.09 -11.27 8.00
C ASP A 108 -15.15 -12.60 7.23
N GLN A 109 -15.20 -13.70 7.99
CA GLN A 109 -15.19 -15.07 7.48
C GLN A 109 -16.49 -15.41 6.77
#